data_AF-A0A2D9CL49-F1
#
_entry.id   AF-A0A2D9CL49-F1
#
_cell.length_a   1.000
_cell.length_b   1.000
_cell.length_c   1.000
_cell.angle_alpha   90.00
_cell.angle_beta   90.00
_cell.angle_gamma   90.00
#
_symmetry.space_group_name_H-M   'P 1'
#
loop_
_entity.id
_entity.type
_entity.pdbx_description
1 polymer ?
#
loop_
_entity_poly.entity_id
_entity_poly.type
_entity_poly.pdbx_seq_one_letter_code
_entity_poly.pdbx_strand_id
1 'polypeptide(L)'
;MRLQNVYGVVRMQSQWPDSESLQLARREYGKKIAKFSREEINKAFDLTHSEKESNNKRFEFPDIDAILGLLTNSGVFTGSGGTLSHRLYKPEELLGVGTKEDRRKVALTEINKLKEMFQ
;
A
#
# COMPACT_ATOMS: atom_id res chain seq x y z
N MET A 1 -7.80 10.64 13.03
CA MET A 1 -9.20 10.22 13.27
C MET A 1 -9.22 8.81 13.91
N ARG A 2 -10.34 8.30 14.44
CA ARG A 2 -10.49 6.88 14.86
C ARG A 2 -11.59 6.21 14.04
N LEU A 3 -11.47 4.92 13.76
CA LEU A 3 -12.50 4.11 13.06
C LEU A 3 -13.88 4.19 13.73
N GLN A 4 -13.92 4.27 15.05
CA GLN A 4 -15.14 4.45 15.83
C GLN A 4 -15.87 5.76 15.50
N ASN A 5 -15.14 6.81 15.08
CA ASN A 5 -15.75 8.07 14.66
C ASN A 5 -16.38 7.96 13.26
N VAL A 6 -15.83 7.10 12.39
CA VAL A 6 -16.29 6.91 11.00
C VAL A 6 -17.51 5.98 10.95
N TYR A 7 -17.52 4.91 11.75
CA TYR A 7 -18.53 3.85 11.70
C TYR A 7 -19.46 3.79 12.90
N GLY A 8 -19.14 4.50 13.98
CA GLY A 8 -19.85 4.40 15.25
C GLY A 8 -19.37 3.22 16.11
N VAL A 9 -19.64 3.32 17.41
CA VAL A 9 -19.23 2.30 18.40
C VAL A 9 -19.98 0.99 18.19
N VAL A 10 -21.28 1.05 17.89
CA VAL A 10 -22.15 -0.12 17.74
C VAL A 10 -21.68 -1.02 16.59
N ARG A 11 -21.36 -0.45 15.42
CA ARG A 11 -20.86 -1.23 14.27
C ARG A 11 -19.48 -1.83 14.53
N MET A 12 -18.67 -1.20 15.36
CA MET A 12 -17.35 -1.73 15.71
C MET A 12 -17.43 -2.87 16.72
N GLN A 13 -18.36 -2.79 17.66
CA GLN A 13 -18.65 -3.86 18.59
C GLN A 13 -19.32 -5.05 17.90
N SER A 14 -20.19 -4.83 16.91
CA SER A 14 -20.80 -5.94 16.16
C SER A 14 -19.80 -6.74 15.33
N GLN A 15 -18.69 -6.12 14.91
CA GLN A 15 -17.66 -6.80 14.11
C GLN A 15 -16.81 -7.76 14.95
N TRP A 16 -16.53 -7.40 16.21
CA TRP A 16 -15.81 -8.25 17.16
C TRP A 16 -16.58 -8.26 18.49
N PRO A 17 -17.63 -9.08 18.60
CA PRO A 17 -18.56 -9.05 19.73
C PRO A 17 -17.94 -9.58 21.02
N ASP A 18 -17.01 -10.52 20.92
CA ASP A 18 -16.35 -11.20 22.02
C ASP A 18 -14.85 -10.83 22.13
N SER A 19 -14.28 -11.04 23.33
CA SER A 19 -12.88 -10.68 23.57
C SER A 19 -11.90 -11.56 22.80
N GLU A 20 -12.25 -12.83 22.53
CA GLU A 20 -11.39 -13.76 21.80
C GLU A 20 -11.28 -13.35 20.33
N SER A 21 -12.40 -13.05 19.67
CA SER A 21 -12.42 -12.49 18.31
C SER A 21 -11.66 -11.18 18.22
N LEU A 22 -11.77 -10.32 19.23
CA LEU A 22 -11.02 -9.06 19.27
C LEU A 22 -9.51 -9.30 19.41
N GLN A 23 -9.09 -10.26 20.22
CA GLN A 23 -7.68 -10.65 20.34
C GLN A 23 -7.14 -11.27 19.03
N LEU A 24 -7.90 -12.14 18.39
CA LEU A 24 -7.57 -12.73 17.09
C LEU A 24 -7.41 -11.64 16.02
N ALA A 25 -8.38 -10.73 15.92
CA ALA A 25 -8.33 -9.61 14.99
C ALA A 25 -7.11 -8.71 15.23
N ARG A 26 -6.78 -8.40 16.49
CA ARG A 26 -5.55 -7.66 16.83
C ARG A 26 -4.30 -8.40 16.38
N ARG A 27 -4.25 -9.72 16.50
CA ARG A 27 -3.11 -10.54 16.07
C ARG A 27 -2.96 -10.56 14.55
N GLU A 28 -4.06 -10.67 13.83
CA GLU A 28 -4.08 -10.73 12.37
C GLU A 28 -3.77 -9.37 11.74
N TYR A 29 -4.51 -8.35 12.11
CA TYR A 29 -4.37 -7.02 11.52
C TYR A 29 -3.22 -6.23 12.12
N GLY A 30 -2.77 -6.53 13.34
CA GLY A 30 -1.64 -5.84 13.98
C GLY A 30 -0.37 -5.87 13.13
N LYS A 31 -0.06 -7.02 12.51
CA LYS A 31 1.09 -7.15 11.60
C LYS A 31 0.93 -6.33 10.31
N LYS A 32 -0.29 -6.14 9.84
CA LYS A 32 -0.58 -5.33 8.64
C LYS A 32 -0.51 -3.83 8.96
N ILE A 33 -1.10 -3.42 10.08
CA ILE A 33 -1.15 -2.02 10.55
C ILE A 33 0.26 -1.53 10.94
N ALA A 34 1.09 -2.38 11.57
CA ALA A 34 2.43 -2.01 12.01
C ALA A 34 3.40 -1.62 10.88
N LYS A 35 3.04 -1.88 9.62
CA LYS A 35 3.84 -1.46 8.45
C LYS A 35 3.68 0.02 8.12
N PHE A 36 2.66 0.67 8.65
CA PHE A 36 2.32 2.05 8.34
C PHE A 36 2.59 2.95 9.53
N SER A 37 3.03 4.17 9.24
CA SER A 37 3.17 5.23 10.21
C SER A 37 1.81 5.71 10.71
N ARG A 38 1.80 6.39 11.87
CA ARG A 38 0.57 6.96 12.44
C ARG A 38 -0.10 7.95 11.50
N GLU A 39 0.69 8.69 10.73
CA GLU A 39 0.21 9.70 9.76
C GLU A 39 -0.48 9.04 8.57
N GLU A 40 0.09 7.96 8.03
CA GLU A 40 -0.53 7.19 6.95
C GLU A 40 -1.85 6.58 7.40
N ILE A 41 -1.90 6.02 8.62
CA ILE A 41 -3.14 5.48 9.17
C ILE A 41 -4.21 6.57 9.35
N ASN A 42 -3.83 7.79 9.75
CA ASN A 42 -4.78 8.91 9.81
C ASN A 42 -5.32 9.25 8.42
N LYS A 43 -4.45 9.36 7.40
CA LYS A 43 -4.86 9.59 6.01
C LYS A 43 -5.82 8.50 5.51
N ALA A 44 -5.60 7.24 5.89
CA ALA A 44 -6.50 6.14 5.53
C ALA A 44 -7.92 6.37 6.04
N PHE A 45 -8.05 6.85 7.28
CA PHE A 45 -9.36 7.14 7.87
C PHE A 45 -10.04 8.32 7.20
N ASP A 46 -9.30 9.36 6.83
CA ASP A 46 -9.83 10.51 6.12
C ASP A 46 -10.32 10.10 4.72
N LEU A 47 -9.55 9.30 3.99
CA LEU A 47 -9.96 8.74 2.69
C LEU A 47 -11.20 7.83 2.82
N THR A 48 -11.23 6.98 3.85
CA THR A 48 -12.39 6.11 4.12
C THR A 48 -13.65 6.92 4.38
N HIS A 49 -13.51 8.05 5.09
CA HIS A 49 -14.62 8.95 5.33
C HIS A 49 -15.15 9.56 4.02
N SER A 50 -14.27 10.07 3.16
CA SER A 50 -14.63 10.61 1.85
C SER A 50 -15.26 9.57 0.91
N GLU A 51 -14.75 8.34 0.89
CA GLU A 51 -15.32 7.23 0.10
C GLU A 51 -16.72 6.83 0.60
N LYS A 52 -16.94 6.90 1.91
CA LYS A 52 -18.24 6.65 2.52
C LYS A 52 -19.25 7.75 2.18
N GLU A 53 -18.82 9.02 2.18
CA GLU A 53 -19.64 10.15 1.70
C GLU A 53 -19.97 10.00 0.21
N SER A 54 -19.04 9.43 -0.56
CA SER A 54 -19.23 9.11 -1.98
C SER A 54 -20.17 7.91 -2.22
N ASN A 55 -20.81 7.40 -1.17
CA ASN A 55 -21.79 6.31 -1.19
C ASN A 55 -21.24 4.98 -1.74
N ASN A 56 -19.94 4.76 -1.59
CA ASN A 56 -19.29 3.52 -1.99
C ASN A 56 -19.69 2.38 -1.03
N LYS A 57 -20.48 1.42 -1.55
CA LYS A 57 -20.96 0.25 -0.78
C LYS A 57 -19.84 -0.56 -0.13
N ARG A 58 -18.63 -0.52 -0.69
CA ARG A 58 -17.46 -1.23 -0.14
C ARG A 58 -17.06 -0.74 1.25
N PHE A 59 -17.35 0.52 1.57
CA PHE A 59 -17.03 1.13 2.85
C PHE A 59 -18.26 1.33 3.73
N GLU A 60 -19.38 0.67 3.44
CA GLU A 60 -20.57 0.68 4.29
C GLU A 60 -20.29 0.04 5.65
N PHE A 61 -19.47 -1.02 5.66
CA PHE A 61 -19.05 -1.75 6.84
C PHE A 61 -17.53 -1.61 7.03
N PRO A 62 -17.01 -1.56 8.28
CA PRO A 62 -15.57 -1.43 8.53
C PRO A 62 -14.78 -2.68 8.10
N ASP A 63 -14.25 -2.65 6.88
CA ASP A 63 -13.30 -3.64 6.36
C ASP A 63 -11.86 -3.08 6.45
N ILE A 64 -11.07 -3.63 7.38
CA ILE A 64 -9.70 -3.19 7.63
C ILE A 64 -8.82 -3.37 6.38
N ASP A 65 -9.01 -4.44 5.62
CA ASP A 65 -8.17 -4.72 4.46
C ASP A 65 -8.49 -3.78 3.29
N ALA A 66 -9.77 -3.43 3.10
CA ALA A 66 -10.17 -2.41 2.13
C ALA A 66 -9.62 -1.02 2.50
N ILE A 67 -9.66 -0.66 3.79
CA ILE A 67 -9.18 0.63 4.30
C ILE A 67 -7.66 0.75 4.16
N LEU A 68 -6.91 -0.29 4.52
CA LEU A 68 -5.46 -0.32 4.28
C LEU A 68 -5.16 -0.35 2.77
N GLY A 69 -6.04 -0.95 1.97
CA GLY A 69 -5.98 -0.96 0.51
C GLY A 69 -6.01 0.44 -0.13
N LEU A 70 -6.66 1.43 0.52
CA LEU A 70 -6.67 2.83 0.06
C LEU A 70 -5.27 3.47 0.12
N LEU A 71 -4.47 3.10 1.13
CA LEU A 71 -3.09 3.55 1.25
C LEU A 71 -2.17 2.87 0.23
N THR A 72 -2.42 1.61 -0.09
CA THR A 72 -1.54 0.85 -0.99
C THR A 72 -1.79 1.18 -2.45
N ASN A 73 -3.03 1.47 -2.84
CA ASN A 73 -3.38 1.91 -4.20
C ASN A 73 -2.83 3.31 -4.53
N SER A 74 -2.52 4.12 -3.52
CA SER A 74 -1.97 5.47 -3.70
C SER A 74 -0.44 5.55 -3.67
N GLY A 75 0.28 4.44 -3.40
CA GLY A 75 1.75 4.48 -3.49
C GLY A 75 2.56 3.39 -2.79
N VAL A 76 1.95 2.43 -2.07
CA VAL A 76 2.73 1.46 -1.30
C VAL A 76 2.59 0.04 -1.85
N PHE A 77 3.56 -0.28 -2.71
CA PHE A 77 4.22 -1.57 -2.91
C PHE A 77 3.91 -2.64 -1.86
N THR A 78 2.77 -3.33 -1.97
CA THR A 78 2.57 -4.61 -1.27
C THR A 78 3.10 -5.72 -2.16
N GLY A 79 4.40 -5.97 -2.04
CA GLY A 79 5.09 -7.04 -2.74
C GLY A 79 4.47 -8.41 -2.44
N SER A 80 3.61 -8.88 -3.33
CA SER A 80 3.86 -10.18 -3.94
C SER A 80 4.65 -9.90 -5.22
N GLY A 81 5.76 -10.60 -5.45
CA GLY A 81 6.57 -10.40 -6.66
C GLY A 81 5.77 -10.58 -7.97
N GLY A 82 4.61 -11.24 -7.91
CA GLY A 82 3.71 -11.40 -9.06
C GLY A 82 3.06 -10.10 -9.53
N THR A 83 2.74 -9.15 -8.64
CA THR A 83 2.08 -7.88 -9.03
C THR A 83 3.02 -6.92 -9.77
N LEU A 84 4.33 -7.12 -9.64
CA LEU A 84 5.34 -6.39 -10.42
C LEU A 84 5.48 -6.93 -11.84
N SER A 85 5.24 -8.22 -12.05
CA SER A 85 5.33 -8.87 -13.36
C SER A 85 4.13 -8.58 -14.25
N HIS A 86 3.04 -8.08 -13.69
CA HIS A 86 1.80 -7.72 -14.42
C HIS A 86 1.56 -6.22 -14.48
N ARG A 87 2.59 -5.37 -14.40
CA ARG A 87 2.43 -3.97 -14.78
C ARG A 87 1.89 -3.92 -16.21
N LEU A 88 0.82 -3.16 -16.44
CA LEU A 88 0.34 -2.91 -17.80
C LEU A 88 1.52 -2.36 -18.62
N TYR A 89 1.76 -2.98 -19.77
CA TYR A 89 2.81 -2.55 -20.68
C TYR A 89 2.54 -1.10 -21.12
N LYS A 90 3.35 -0.16 -20.62
CA LYS A 90 3.32 1.25 -21.01
C LYS A 90 4.50 1.52 -21.93
N PRO A 91 4.28 1.63 -23.25
CA PRO A 91 5.37 1.88 -24.20
C PRO A 91 6.06 3.23 -23.95
N GLU A 92 5.39 4.18 -23.32
CA GLU A 92 5.92 5.50 -22.94
C GLU A 92 7.07 5.39 -21.93
N GLU A 93 7.02 4.44 -20.99
CA GLU A 93 8.10 4.22 -19.99
C GLU A 93 9.36 3.59 -20.62
N LEU A 94 9.27 3.11 -21.86
CA LEU A 94 10.39 2.58 -22.64
C LEU A 94 11.03 3.62 -23.56
N LEU A 95 10.35 4.75 -23.80
CA LEU A 95 10.90 5.88 -24.53
C LEU A 95 11.90 6.61 -23.62
N GLY A 96 13.19 6.49 -23.94
CA GLY A 96 14.29 7.12 -23.19
C GLY A 96 15.23 6.14 -22.47
N VAL A 97 14.89 4.85 -22.40
CA VAL A 97 15.73 3.83 -21.72
C VAL A 97 16.85 3.28 -22.63
N GLY A 98 16.92 3.79 -23.87
CA GLY A 98 17.91 3.37 -24.87
C GLY A 98 17.71 1.93 -25.35
N THR A 99 18.42 1.55 -26.42
CA THR A 99 18.44 0.14 -26.86
C THR A 99 19.17 -0.73 -25.83
N LYS A 100 19.06 -2.06 -25.97
CA LYS A 100 19.84 -3.01 -25.15
C LYS A 100 21.35 -2.71 -25.22
N GLU A 101 21.82 -2.24 -26.37
CA GLU A 101 23.23 -1.91 -26.56
C GLU A 101 23.64 -0.63 -25.83
N ASP A 102 22.77 0.38 -25.81
CA ASP A 102 23.02 1.64 -25.11
C ASP A 102 23.12 1.42 -23.60
N ARG A 103 22.21 0.61 -23.03
CA ARG A 103 22.26 0.21 -21.62
C ARG A 103 23.56 -0.51 -21.27
N ARG A 104 24.07 -1.36 -22.17
CA ARG A 104 25.32 -2.10 -21.96
C ARG A 104 26.53 -1.16 -21.96
N LYS A 105 26.55 -0.15 -22.82
CA LYS A 105 27.60 0.87 -22.85
C LYS A 105 27.63 1.68 -21.56
N VAL A 106 26.47 2.17 -21.10
CA VAL A 106 26.36 2.91 -19.84
C VAL A 106 26.84 2.07 -18.66
N ALA A 107 26.38 0.82 -18.54
CA ALA A 107 26.81 -0.08 -17.48
C ALA A 107 28.33 -0.29 -17.47
N LEU A 108 28.96 -0.47 -18.64
CA LEU A 108 30.43 -0.60 -18.74
C LEU A 108 31.16 0.67 -18.31
N THR A 109 30.64 1.85 -18.68
CA THR A 109 31.24 3.12 -18.25
C THR A 109 31.14 3.33 -16.74
N GLU A 110 30.01 2.98 -16.12
CA GLU A 110 29.86 3.07 -14.66
C GLU A 110 30.73 2.05 -13.92
N ILE A 111 30.84 0.83 -14.43
CA ILE A 111 31.74 -0.19 -13.88
C ILE A 111 33.20 0.28 -13.92
N ASN A 112 33.62 0.94 -15.00
CA ASN A 112 34.97 1.47 -15.11
C ASN A 112 35.19 2.63 -14.14
N LYS A 113 34.24 3.56 -14.00
CA LYS A 113 34.31 4.62 -12.98
C LYS A 113 34.42 4.05 -11.57
N LEU A 114 33.65 3.01 -11.25
CA LEU A 114 33.74 2.34 -9.95
C LEU A 114 35.12 1.72 -9.74
N LYS A 115 35.70 1.07 -10.76
CA LYS A 115 37.06 0.53 -10.66
C LYS A 115 38.11 1.60 -10.41
N GLU A 116 37.99 2.75 -11.06
CA GLU A 116 38.89 3.90 -10.86
C GLU A 116 38.77 4.50 -9.44
N MET A 117 37.60 4.41 -8.81
CA MET A 117 37.41 4.89 -7.42
C MET A 117 38.05 4.00 -6.35
N PHE A 118 38.41 2.76 -6.70
CA PHE A 118 38.99 1.77 -5.78
C PHE A 118 40.46 1.40 -6.14
N GLN A 119 41.09 2.17 -7.02
CA GLN A 119 42.55 2.15 -7.26
C GLN A 119 43.21 3.33 -6.56
#